data_AF-A0A0D2FP18-F1
#
_entry.id   AF-A0A0D2FP18-F1
#
_cell.length_a   1.000
_cell.length_b   1.000
_cell.length_c   1.000
_cell.angle_alpha   90.00
_cell.angle_beta   90.00
_cell.angle_gamma   90.00
#
_symmetry.space_group_name_H-M   'P 1'
#
loop_
_entity.id
_entity.type
_entity.pdbx_description
1 polymer ?
#
loop_
_entity_poly.entity_id
_entity_poly.type
_entity_poly.pdbx_seq_one_letter_code
_entity_poly.pdbx_strand_id
1 'polypeptide(L)'
;MVAPPHTSQPSFLQQKKPVQFWASWLDANTADEAINRFRPTPGVPTELFITANDHSGGVRLSPLLPGRTDAMPSIEEQNVERLRFAAEAMQMDLSARIIHYYVLGTGRYLGTLQWPPTGVQNTKFMLGLEDSLVRTAPQQAGIDTLRVDLQASTGKRNR
;
A
#
# COMPACT_ATOMS: atom_id res chain seq x y z
N MET A 1 4.38 -18.86 -32.97
CA MET A 1 4.96 -18.31 -31.73
C MET A 1 4.39 -16.89 -31.60
N VAL A 2 3.38 -16.71 -30.76
CA VAL A 2 2.64 -15.44 -30.64
C VAL A 2 3.21 -14.68 -29.46
N ALA A 3 3.67 -13.44 -29.68
CA ALA A 3 4.16 -12.57 -28.62
C ALA A 3 3.02 -12.23 -27.63
N PRO A 4 3.29 -12.16 -26.31
CA PRO A 4 2.26 -11.77 -25.35
C PRO A 4 1.92 -10.28 -25.52
N PRO A 5 0.63 -9.89 -25.43
CA PRO A 5 0.23 -8.50 -25.46
C PRO A 5 0.49 -7.84 -24.10
N HIS A 6 0.92 -6.57 -24.13
CA HIS A 6 1.16 -5.67 -22.99
C HIS A 6 2.52 -5.76 -22.28
N THR A 7 3.61 -5.51 -23.02
CA THR A 7 4.93 -5.11 -22.47
C THR A 7 5.28 -3.66 -22.80
N SER A 8 4.31 -2.76 -22.91
CA SER A 8 4.62 -1.32 -22.91
C SER A 8 4.83 -0.87 -21.47
N GLN A 9 6.08 -0.62 -21.09
CA GLN A 9 6.38 0.19 -19.91
C GLN A 9 5.53 1.47 -19.98
N PRO A 10 4.83 1.88 -18.90
CA PRO A 10 3.99 3.07 -18.94
C PRO A 10 4.82 4.28 -19.39
N SER A 11 4.25 5.12 -20.27
CA SER A 11 4.97 6.16 -21.04
C SER A 11 5.78 7.14 -20.19
N PHE A 12 5.41 7.34 -18.92
CA PHE A 12 6.14 8.22 -18.00
C PHE A 12 7.54 7.68 -17.64
N LEU A 13 7.74 6.35 -17.64
CA LEU A 13 9.05 5.72 -17.44
C LEU A 13 10.03 6.10 -18.54
N GLN A 14 9.55 6.14 -19.78
CA GLN A 14 10.35 6.53 -20.94
C GLN A 14 10.64 8.03 -20.96
N GLN A 15 9.70 8.85 -20.47
CA GLN A 15 9.81 10.31 -20.49
C GLN A 15 10.45 10.89 -19.22
N LYS A 16 10.78 10.06 -18.22
CA LYS A 16 11.34 10.46 -16.92
C LYS A 16 10.58 11.60 -16.23
N LYS A 17 9.26 11.65 -16.42
CA LYS A 17 8.42 12.68 -15.83
C LYS A 17 8.25 12.41 -14.33
N PRO A 18 8.37 13.43 -13.46
CA PRO A 18 8.04 13.25 -12.05
C PRO A 18 6.61 12.74 -11.86
N VAL A 19 6.42 11.81 -10.92
CA VAL A 19 5.09 11.25 -10.60
C VAL A 19 4.85 11.24 -9.10
N GLN A 20 3.66 11.67 -8.69
CA GLN A 20 3.17 11.48 -7.33
C GLN A 20 2.02 10.48 -7.33
N PHE A 21 2.09 9.46 -6.48
CA PHE A 21 1.05 8.46 -6.30
C PHE A 21 0.42 8.61 -4.92
N TRP A 22 -0.92 8.48 -4.88
CA TRP A 22 -1.70 8.43 -3.65
C TRP A 22 -2.45 7.10 -3.61
N ALA A 23 -2.32 6.39 -2.50
CA ALA A 23 -2.91 5.09 -2.27
C ALA A 23 -3.32 4.93 -0.80
N SER A 24 -4.01 3.83 -0.48
CA SER A 24 -4.33 3.47 0.89
C SER A 24 -4.23 1.96 1.09
N TRP A 25 -3.81 1.55 2.30
CA TRP A 25 -3.88 0.15 2.72
C TRP A 25 -5.30 -0.39 2.74
N LEU A 26 -6.29 0.49 2.85
CA LEU A 26 -7.70 0.16 3.06
C LEU A 26 -8.59 0.63 1.90
N ASP A 27 -7.99 1.02 0.78
CA ASP A 27 -8.68 1.29 -0.48
C ASP A 27 -8.31 0.23 -1.51
N ALA A 28 -9.07 -0.87 -1.49
CA ALA A 28 -8.92 -2.01 -2.39
C ALA A 28 -7.45 -2.43 -2.60
N ASN A 29 -6.98 -2.44 -3.85
CA ASN A 29 -5.61 -2.85 -4.22
C ASN A 29 -4.65 -1.66 -4.46
N THR A 30 -5.05 -0.43 -4.09
CA THR A 30 -4.31 0.78 -4.50
C THR A 30 -2.88 0.81 -3.97
N ALA A 31 -2.65 0.36 -2.73
CA ALA A 31 -1.30 0.34 -2.13
C ALA A 31 -0.36 -0.62 -2.86
N ASP A 32 -0.81 -1.85 -3.14
CA ASP A 32 -0.01 -2.84 -3.86
C ASP A 32 0.29 -2.36 -5.29
N GLU A 33 -0.71 -1.84 -5.99
CA GLU A 33 -0.53 -1.29 -7.32
C GLU A 33 0.46 -0.12 -7.34
N ALA A 34 0.36 0.80 -6.38
CA ALA A 34 1.25 1.95 -6.29
C ALA A 34 2.70 1.54 -5.96
N ILE A 35 2.90 0.55 -5.08
CA ILE A 35 4.21 -0.06 -4.83
C ILE A 35 4.75 -0.73 -6.10
N ASN A 36 3.90 -1.46 -6.83
CA ASN A 36 4.27 -2.14 -8.07
C ASN A 36 4.65 -1.17 -9.19
N ARG A 37 4.05 0.03 -9.22
CA ARG A 37 4.45 1.13 -10.11
C ARG A 37 5.70 1.84 -9.62
N PHE A 38 5.89 1.98 -8.31
CA PHE A 38 7.09 2.59 -7.73
C PHE A 38 8.34 1.75 -8.00
N ARG A 39 8.31 0.42 -7.81
CA ARG A 39 9.50 -0.45 -7.93
C ARG A 39 10.28 -0.34 -9.26
N PRO A 40 9.65 -0.40 -10.45
CA PRO A 40 10.35 -0.38 -11.74
C PRO A 40 10.70 1.03 -12.26
N THR A 41 10.67 2.08 -11.42
CA THR A 41 10.92 3.48 -11.81
C THR A 41 12.24 4.07 -11.29
N PRO A 42 13.38 3.33 -11.24
CA PRO A 42 14.63 3.92 -10.79
C PRO A 42 15.04 5.10 -11.69
N GLY A 43 15.43 6.21 -11.07
CA GLY A 43 15.84 7.43 -11.78
C GLY A 43 14.69 8.31 -12.27
N VAL A 44 13.44 7.99 -11.94
CA VAL A 44 12.30 8.89 -12.10
C VAL A 44 11.94 9.48 -10.73
N PRO A 45 11.90 10.82 -10.57
CA PRO A 45 11.46 11.42 -9.32
C PRO A 45 10.03 10.95 -9.01
N THR A 46 9.88 10.19 -7.93
CA THR A 46 8.61 9.52 -7.61
C THR A 46 8.33 9.62 -6.13
N GLU A 47 7.20 10.22 -5.79
CA GLU A 47 6.73 10.33 -4.41
C GLU A 47 5.45 9.50 -4.24
N LEU A 48 5.45 8.58 -3.29
CA LEU A 48 4.31 7.71 -3.02
C LEU A 48 3.80 7.94 -1.61
N PHE A 49 2.52 8.30 -1.47
CA PHE A 49 1.80 8.29 -0.20
C PHE A 49 0.91 7.04 -0.11
N ILE A 50 1.14 6.22 0.91
CA ILE A 50 0.26 5.11 1.29
C ILE A 50 -0.40 5.46 2.63
N THR A 51 -1.69 5.75 2.57
CA THR A 51 -2.49 6.19 3.73
C THR A 51 -3.25 5.02 4.37
N ALA A 52 -4.09 5.34 5.34
CA ALA A 52 -5.16 4.45 5.81
C ALA A 52 -6.53 5.11 5.63
N ASN A 53 -6.68 5.96 4.62
CA ASN A 53 -7.93 6.63 4.31
C ASN A 53 -8.83 5.74 3.42
N ASP A 54 -10.11 6.07 3.35
CA ASP A 54 -11.06 5.52 2.40
C ASP A 54 -10.74 5.98 0.97
N HIS A 55 -11.54 5.51 0.02
CA HIS A 55 -11.38 5.86 -1.40
C HIS A 55 -11.46 7.38 -1.66
N SER A 56 -12.29 8.11 -0.90
CA SER A 56 -12.38 9.56 -1.03
C SER A 56 -11.16 10.30 -0.47
N GLY A 57 -10.35 9.62 0.34
CA GLY A 57 -9.26 10.22 1.11
C GLY A 57 -9.73 11.03 2.32
N GLY A 58 -11.03 11.08 2.60
CA GLY A 58 -11.66 11.93 3.62
C GLY A 58 -11.89 11.27 4.96
N VAL A 59 -11.85 9.94 5.04
CA VAL A 59 -12.10 9.19 6.27
C VAL A 59 -10.98 8.20 6.52
N ARG A 60 -10.37 8.23 7.71
CA ARG A 60 -9.42 7.18 8.13
C ARG A 60 -10.15 5.91 8.55
N LEU A 61 -9.78 4.79 7.94
CA LEU A 61 -10.41 3.48 8.11
C LEU A 61 -9.62 2.51 9.00
N SER A 62 -8.57 2.96 9.70
CA SER A 62 -7.68 2.07 10.46
C SER A 62 -8.46 1.22 11.49
N PRO A 63 -8.54 -0.11 11.33
CA PRO A 63 -9.33 -0.96 12.23
C PRO A 63 -8.69 -1.10 13.61
N LEU A 64 -7.39 -0.78 13.71
CA LEU A 64 -6.60 -0.88 14.94
C LEU A 64 -6.70 0.37 15.83
N LEU A 65 -7.38 1.43 15.37
CA LEU A 65 -7.61 2.66 16.12
C LEU A 65 -9.10 3.08 15.96
N PRO A 66 -10.04 2.29 16.50
CA PRO A 66 -11.46 2.58 16.36
C PRO A 66 -11.82 3.95 16.94
N GLY A 67 -12.76 4.65 16.29
CA GLY A 67 -13.21 5.99 16.69
C GLY A 67 -12.33 7.15 16.22
N ARG A 68 -11.16 6.87 15.62
CA ARG A 68 -10.28 7.90 15.04
C ARG A 68 -10.46 8.01 13.53
N THR A 69 -11.56 8.63 13.11
CA THR A 69 -11.99 8.68 11.70
C THR A 69 -11.43 9.85 10.90
N ASP A 70 -10.79 10.84 11.54
CA ASP A 70 -10.18 11.95 10.81
C ASP A 70 -9.11 11.42 9.84
N ALA A 71 -9.25 11.77 8.56
CA ALA A 71 -8.27 11.45 7.54
C ALA A 71 -6.89 11.92 7.96
N MET A 72 -5.88 11.12 7.62
CA MET A 72 -4.50 11.48 7.89
C MET A 72 -3.63 11.04 6.70
N PRO A 73 -2.99 11.99 5.99
CA PRO A 73 -3.19 13.43 6.08
C PRO A 73 -4.66 13.83 5.78
N SER A 74 -5.10 14.96 6.33
CA SER A 74 -6.39 15.57 6.01
C SER A 74 -6.48 15.94 4.52
N ILE A 75 -7.68 16.13 3.98
CA ILE A 75 -7.85 16.51 2.57
C ILE A 75 -7.09 17.79 2.23
N GLU A 76 -7.08 18.78 3.13
CA GLU A 76 -6.35 20.03 2.96
C GLU A 76 -4.84 19.77 2.83
N GLU A 77 -4.27 19.00 3.76
CA GLU A 77 -2.85 18.61 3.72
C GLU A 77 -2.52 17.79 2.46
N GLN A 78 -3.41 16.90 2.03
CA GLN A 78 -3.23 16.16 0.77
C GLN A 78 -3.16 17.11 -0.44
N ASN A 79 -4.01 18.13 -0.48
CA ASN A 79 -4.00 19.12 -1.56
C ASN A 79 -2.74 19.99 -1.52
N VAL A 80 -2.29 20.40 -0.33
CA VAL A 80 -1.03 21.12 -0.14
C VAL A 80 0.15 20.29 -0.68
N GLU A 81 0.23 19.00 -0.36
CA GLU A 81 1.29 18.12 -0.85
C GLU A 81 1.24 17.91 -2.38
N ARG A 82 0.04 17.80 -2.97
CA ARG A 82 -0.12 17.72 -4.42
C ARG A 82 0.35 18.99 -5.12
N LEU A 83 -0.01 20.16 -4.59
CA LEU A 83 0.38 21.46 -5.13
C LEU A 83 1.88 21.70 -4.97
N ARG A 84 2.45 21.36 -3.82
CA ARG A 84 3.90 21.39 -3.58
C ARG A 84 4.64 20.56 -4.63
N PHE A 85 4.27 19.29 -4.77
CA PHE A 85 4.90 18.39 -5.74
C PHE A 85 4.78 18.91 -7.18
N ALA A 86 3.60 19.42 -7.57
CA ALA A 86 3.41 19.99 -8.90
C ALA A 86 4.31 21.21 -9.15
N ALA A 87 4.44 22.10 -8.17
CA ALA A 87 5.32 23.27 -8.26
C ALA A 87 6.80 22.88 -8.40
N GLU A 88 7.28 21.94 -7.58
CA GLU A 88 8.65 21.43 -7.65
C GLU A 88 8.92 20.68 -8.97
N ALA A 89 7.95 19.91 -9.47
CA ALA A 89 8.04 19.22 -10.75
C ALA A 89 8.17 20.20 -11.93
N MET A 90 7.43 21.32 -11.91
CA MET A 90 7.53 22.36 -12.93
C MET A 90 8.89 23.07 -12.93
N GLN A 91 9.53 23.18 -11.76
CA GLN A 91 10.86 23.76 -11.61
C GLN A 91 11.99 22.76 -11.89
N MET A 92 11.67 21.48 -12.16
CA MET A 92 12.63 20.39 -12.31
C MET A 92 13.54 20.22 -11.08
N ASP A 93 13.05 20.59 -9.89
CA ASP A 93 13.80 20.55 -8.62
C ASP A 93 13.58 19.23 -7.84
N LEU A 94 12.90 18.27 -8.46
CA LEU A 94 12.66 16.97 -7.85
C LEU A 94 13.82 16.01 -8.15
N SER A 95 14.59 15.66 -7.12
CA SER A 95 15.66 14.67 -7.21
C SER A 95 15.38 13.38 -6.41
N ALA A 96 14.44 13.43 -5.46
CA ALA A 96 14.21 12.35 -4.51
C ALA A 96 13.09 11.38 -4.96
N ARG A 97 13.28 10.11 -4.60
CA ARG A 97 12.28 9.05 -4.74
C ARG A 97 11.98 8.46 -3.36
N ILE A 98 10.75 8.61 -2.89
CA ILE A 98 10.36 8.31 -1.51
C ILE A 98 8.97 7.71 -1.42
N ILE A 99 8.78 6.81 -0.45
CA ILE A 99 7.49 6.29 -0.02
C ILE A 99 7.22 6.79 1.39
N HIS A 100 6.14 7.53 1.57
CA HIS A 100 5.52 7.86 2.84
C HIS A 100 4.42 6.84 3.11
N TYR A 101 4.56 6.02 4.14
CA TYR A 101 3.56 4.99 4.44
C TYR A 101 3.06 5.10 5.88
N TYR A 102 1.75 5.08 6.03
CA TYR A 102 1.09 5.03 7.32
C TYR A 102 1.30 3.66 7.95
N VAL A 103 1.74 3.62 9.20
CA VAL A 103 1.87 2.38 9.96
C VAL A 103 0.59 2.16 10.75
N LEU A 104 -0.23 1.20 10.30
CA LEU A 104 -1.50 0.84 10.93
C LEU A 104 -1.33 0.59 12.43
N GLY A 105 -2.30 1.04 13.23
CA GLY A 105 -2.28 0.92 14.69
C GLY A 105 -1.37 1.92 15.42
N THR A 106 -0.43 2.57 14.74
CA THR A 106 0.51 3.49 15.42
C THR A 106 0.07 4.96 15.36
N GLY A 107 -0.75 5.34 14.38
CA GLY A 107 -1.08 6.75 14.17
C GLY A 107 0.05 7.57 13.57
N ARG A 108 1.05 6.94 12.91
CA ARG A 108 2.27 7.63 12.43
C ARG A 108 2.62 7.23 11.00
N TYR A 109 3.32 8.14 10.31
CA TYR A 109 3.94 7.89 9.02
C TYR A 109 5.43 7.56 9.18
N LEU A 110 5.92 6.70 8.31
CA LEU A 110 7.35 6.47 8.10
C LEU A 110 7.71 6.75 6.64
N GLY A 111 9.00 7.00 6.40
CA GLY A 111 9.56 7.23 5.06
C GLY A 111 10.55 6.13 4.69
N THR A 112 10.56 5.71 3.42
CA THR A 112 11.59 4.83 2.86
C THR A 112 11.88 5.18 1.40
N LEU A 113 13.13 4.99 0.96
CA LEU A 113 13.54 5.18 -0.44
C LEU A 113 13.33 3.90 -1.29
N GLN A 114 13.06 2.77 -0.62
CA GLN A 114 12.90 1.46 -1.23
C GLN A 114 11.77 0.66 -0.59
N TRP A 115 11.22 -0.29 -1.33
CA TRP A 115 10.25 -1.23 -0.81
C TRP A 115 10.68 -2.67 -1.09
N PRO A 116 10.71 -3.56 -0.09
CA PRO A 116 10.43 -3.30 1.34
C PRO A 116 11.44 -2.34 2.00
N PRO A 117 11.09 -1.69 3.14
CA PRO A 117 12.03 -0.88 3.91
C PRO A 117 13.28 -1.67 4.33
N THR A 118 14.39 -0.97 4.55
CA THR A 118 15.63 -1.60 5.01
C THR A 118 15.46 -2.25 6.38
N GLY A 119 16.07 -3.43 6.57
CA GLY A 119 16.04 -4.14 7.85
C GLY A 119 14.81 -5.00 8.10
N VAL A 120 13.91 -5.14 7.11
CA VAL A 120 12.78 -6.08 7.21
C VAL A 120 13.29 -7.52 7.22
N GLN A 121 12.81 -8.30 8.19
CA GLN A 121 13.07 -9.74 8.27
C GLN A 121 11.81 -10.53 7.90
N ASN A 122 11.91 -11.35 6.87
CA ASN A 122 10.84 -12.28 6.52
C ASN A 122 10.75 -13.37 7.59
N THR A 123 9.67 -13.33 8.38
CA THR A 123 9.36 -14.36 9.38
C THR A 123 8.28 -15.27 8.86
N LYS A 124 8.52 -16.58 8.90
CA LYS A 124 7.50 -17.59 8.57
C LYS A 124 6.72 -17.94 9.83
N PHE A 125 5.40 -17.78 9.75
CA PHE A 125 4.45 -18.37 10.69
C PHE A 125 3.74 -19.54 9.98
N MET A 126 3.52 -20.63 10.71
CA MET A 126 2.83 -21.84 10.24
C MET A 126 1.63 -22.10 11.14
N LEU A 127 0.58 -22.74 10.60
CA LEU A 127 -0.55 -23.20 11.40
C LEU A 127 -0.07 -24.25 12.41
N GLY A 128 -0.48 -24.08 13.66
CA GLY A 128 -0.19 -24.99 14.77
C GLY A 128 -1.46 -25.68 15.28
N LEU A 129 -1.30 -26.43 16.38
CA LEU A 129 -2.43 -27.04 17.08
C LEU A 129 -3.23 -25.98 17.85
N GLU A 130 -4.48 -26.27 18.17
CA GLU A 130 -5.31 -25.46 19.08
C GLU A 130 -5.39 -23.98 18.66
N ASP A 131 -5.76 -23.73 17.40
CA ASP A 131 -5.96 -22.38 16.84
C ASP A 131 -4.72 -21.47 16.93
N SER A 132 -3.51 -22.04 16.90
CA SER A 132 -2.26 -21.30 17.08
C SER A 132 -1.47 -21.05 15.79
N LEU A 133 -0.57 -20.07 15.85
CA LEU A 133 0.47 -19.84 14.86
C LEU A 133 1.85 -20.12 15.49
N VAL A 134 2.64 -20.97 14.85
CA VAL A 134 3.96 -21.40 15.33
C VAL A 134 5.08 -21.00 14.36
N ARG A 135 6.31 -20.87 14.89
CA ARG A 135 7.51 -20.51 14.10
C ARG A 135 8.28 -21.73 13.56
N THR A 136 8.03 -22.91 14.12
CA THR A 136 8.66 -24.18 13.73
C THR A 136 7.60 -25.12 13.17
N ALA A 137 7.99 -25.99 12.25
CA ALA A 137 7.03 -26.89 11.61
C ALA A 137 6.41 -27.82 12.67
N PRO A 138 5.09 -28.01 12.67
CA PRO A 138 4.46 -29.01 13.53
C PRO A 138 5.04 -30.39 13.23
N GLN A 139 5.22 -31.21 14.28
CA GLN A 139 5.72 -32.58 14.11
C GLN A 139 4.69 -33.53 13.48
N GLN A 140 3.41 -33.14 13.51
CA GLN A 140 2.29 -33.93 13.01
C GLN A 140 1.49 -33.12 12.01
N ALA A 141 0.98 -33.79 10.98
CA ALA A 141 0.03 -33.18 10.05
C ALA A 141 -1.31 -32.94 10.75
N GLY A 142 -1.94 -31.81 10.48
CA GLY A 142 -3.26 -31.43 10.97
C GLY A 142 -4.16 -30.98 9.82
N ILE A 143 -5.48 -31.04 10.04
CA ILE A 143 -6.50 -30.61 9.09
C ILE A 143 -7.54 -29.80 9.86
N ASP A 144 -7.78 -28.57 9.41
CA ASP A 144 -8.94 -27.78 9.83
C ASP A 144 -10.08 -27.98 8.81
N THR A 145 -11.26 -28.36 9.30
CA THR A 145 -12.44 -28.55 8.44
C THR A 145 -13.41 -27.39 8.63
N LEU A 146 -13.64 -26.62 7.56
CA LEU A 146 -14.63 -25.55 7.54
C LEU A 146 -15.81 -25.95 6.65
N ARG A 147 -17.03 -25.84 7.18
CA ARG A 147 -18.25 -25.93 6.36
C ARG A 147 -18.53 -24.55 5.76
N VAL A 148 -18.44 -24.44 4.44
CA VAL A 148 -18.70 -23.20 3.73
C VAL A 148 -20.21 -23.00 3.55
N ASP A 149 -20.73 -21.88 4.04
CA ASP A 149 -22.08 -21.40 3.72
C ASP A 149 -22.00 -20.39 2.57
N LEU A 150 -22.59 -20.73 1.42
CA LEU A 150 -22.60 -19.87 0.24
C LEU A 150 -23.58 -18.70 0.34
N GLN A 151 -24.48 -18.71 1.33
CA GLN A 151 -25.36 -17.59 1.65
C GLN A 151 -24.70 -16.58 2.59
N ALA A 152 -23.59 -16.94 3.24
CA ALA A 152 -22.85 -16.03 4.10
C ALA A 152 -22.20 -14.91 3.25
N SER A 153 -22.40 -13.66 3.67
CA SER A 153 -21.78 -12.48 3.08
C SER A 153 -21.08 -11.67 4.17
N THR A 154 -20.02 -10.94 3.81
CA THR A 154 -19.31 -10.02 4.72
C THR A 154 -20.06 -8.71 5.00
N GLY A 155 -21.35 -8.64 4.63
CA GLY A 155 -22.26 -7.54 4.93
C GLY A 155 -22.89 -6.92 3.69
N LYS A 156 -23.55 -5.77 3.87
CA LYS A 156 -24.23 -5.01 2.79
C LYS A 156 -23.38 -3.88 2.20
N ARG A 157 -22.18 -3.64 2.75
CA ARG A 157 -21.30 -2.50 2.44
C ARG A 157 -19.94 -2.94 1.90
N ASN A 158 -19.90 -4.12 1.29
CA ASN A 158 -18.69 -4.78 0.76
C ASN A 158 -18.56 -4.64 -0.76
N ARG A 159 -19.25 -3.66 -1.37
CA ARG A 159 -19.20 -3.33 -2.79
C ARG A 159 -19.34 -1.83 -2.99
#